data_AF-A0A961KB57-F1
#
_entry.id   AF-A0A961KB57-F1
#
_cell.length_a   1.000
_cell.length_b   1.000
_cell.length_c   1.000
_cell.angle_alpha   90.00
_cell.angle_beta   90.00
_cell.angle_gamma   90.00
#
_symmetry.space_group_name_H-M   'P 1'
#
loop_
_entity.id
_entity.type
_entity.pdbx_description
1 polymer ?
#
loop_
_entity_poly.entity_id
_entity_poly.type
_entity_poly.pdbx_seq_one_letter_code
_entity_poly.pdbx_strand_id
1 'polypeptide(L)'
;MLKRLFSAGFRVFFLGAGLFAILAMGWWEIYLGVHYTGGMVTRVPFAMAPHEWHAHELVFGYGSAALGGFLLTAVPNWTGAAAARHRFIGLAAAVWLAGRVALWVSGSLPPGPVAAVDLAFMPILWVKIAGLLLRRPKPQNVVFLVFISLFWLANLATHLGWAGIWDGGEIAGPRAGLLALAGMILVI
;
A
#
# COMPACT_ATOMS: atom_id res chain seq x y z
N MET A 1 9.79 -24.80 2.11
CA MET A 1 8.88 -23.78 2.67
C MET A 1 8.78 -22.55 1.77
N LEU A 2 9.89 -21.90 1.43
CA LEU A 2 9.93 -20.65 0.64
C LEU A 2 9.25 -20.73 -0.75
N LYS A 3 9.44 -21.83 -1.51
CA LYS A 3 8.76 -22.05 -2.79
C LYS A 3 7.22 -22.09 -2.70
N ARG A 4 6.66 -22.50 -1.55
CA ARG A 4 5.19 -22.53 -1.32
C ARG A 4 4.63 -21.16 -0.96
N LEU A 5 5.45 -20.28 -0.37
CA LEU A 5 5.04 -18.92 -0.01
C LEU A 5 4.84 -18.06 -1.27
N PHE A 6 5.84 -18.08 -2.17
CA PHE A 6 5.80 -17.31 -3.42
C PHE A 6 4.99 -17.94 -4.56
N SER A 7 4.26 -19.03 -4.30
CA SER A 7 3.53 -19.73 -5.37
C SER A 7 2.24 -19.03 -5.79
N ALA A 8 1.69 -18.14 -4.96
CA ALA A 8 0.46 -17.40 -5.25
C ALA A 8 0.47 -16.03 -4.59
N GLY A 9 -0.10 -15.02 -5.27
CA GLY A 9 -0.11 -13.63 -4.80
C GLY A 9 -0.78 -13.49 -3.43
N PHE A 10 -1.94 -14.10 -3.25
CA PHE A 10 -2.68 -14.05 -1.98
C PHE A 10 -1.84 -14.51 -0.76
N ARG A 11 -0.99 -15.53 -0.93
CA ARG A 11 -0.20 -16.10 0.18
C ARG A 11 0.83 -15.13 0.70
N VAL A 12 1.47 -14.38 -0.20
CA VAL A 12 2.50 -13.41 0.17
C VAL A 12 1.85 -12.14 0.67
N PHE A 13 0.89 -11.62 -0.07
CA PHE A 13 0.36 -10.29 0.16
C PHE A 13 -0.70 -10.23 1.27
N PHE A 14 -1.58 -11.23 1.44
CA PHE A 14 -2.48 -11.24 2.61
C PHE A 14 -1.75 -11.58 3.90
N LEU A 15 -0.75 -12.46 3.86
CA LEU A 15 0.11 -12.69 5.02
C LEU A 15 0.90 -11.42 5.35
N GLY A 16 1.47 -10.76 4.33
CA GLY A 16 2.16 -9.48 4.48
C GLY A 16 1.24 -8.42 5.09
N ALA A 17 0.01 -8.29 4.60
CA ALA A 17 -0.99 -7.38 5.14
C ALA A 17 -1.30 -7.69 6.62
N GLY A 18 -1.56 -8.95 6.97
CA GLY A 18 -1.86 -9.36 8.35
C GLY A 18 -0.71 -9.10 9.31
N LEU A 19 0.51 -9.53 8.95
CA LEU A 19 1.70 -9.27 9.77
C LEU A 19 1.98 -7.77 9.90
N PHE A 20 1.83 -7.03 8.81
CA PHE A 20 2.06 -5.59 8.81
C PHE A 20 1.01 -4.84 9.64
N ALA A 21 -0.26 -5.26 9.60
CA ALA A 21 -1.30 -4.69 10.45
C ALA A 21 -0.99 -4.90 11.93
N ILE A 22 -0.54 -6.10 12.33
CA ILE A 22 -0.12 -6.37 13.73
C ILE A 22 1.00 -5.42 14.13
N LEU A 23 2.01 -5.23 13.28
CA LEU A 23 3.14 -4.35 13.57
C LEU A 23 2.73 -2.87 13.65
N ALA A 24 2.00 -2.37 12.66
CA ALA A 24 1.59 -0.98 12.58
C ALA A 24 0.60 -0.60 13.69
N MET A 25 -0.38 -1.48 13.96
CA MET A 25 -1.33 -1.30 15.07
C MET A 25 -0.64 -1.43 16.43
N GLY A 26 0.26 -2.40 16.60
CA GLY A 26 1.01 -2.55 17.84
C GLY A 26 1.82 -1.31 18.16
N TRP A 27 2.49 -0.71 17.18
CA TRP A 27 3.20 0.56 17.38
C TRP A 27 2.26 1.72 17.71
N TRP A 28 1.11 1.81 17.03
CA TRP A 28 0.11 2.83 17.30
C TRP A 28 -0.48 2.72 18.71
N GLU A 29 -0.80 1.51 19.15
CA GLU A 29 -1.30 1.23 20.50
C GLU A 29 -0.25 1.54 21.58
N ILE A 30 1.03 1.23 21.34
CA ILE A 30 2.13 1.63 22.24
C ILE A 30 2.19 3.16 22.35
N TYR A 31 2.15 3.86 21.20
CA TYR A 31 2.14 5.32 21.17
C TYR A 31 0.99 5.88 22.03
N LEU A 32 -0.25 5.44 21.77
CA LEU A 32 -1.42 5.86 22.54
C LEU A 32 -1.32 5.49 24.03
N GLY A 33 -0.82 4.31 24.35
CA GLY A 33 -0.64 3.83 25.72
C GLY A 33 0.33 4.69 26.54
N VAL A 34 1.46 5.07 25.95
CA VAL A 34 2.43 5.98 26.58
C VAL A 34 1.75 7.32 26.92
N HIS A 35 1.04 7.91 25.96
CA HIS A 35 0.33 9.18 26.16
C HIS A 35 -0.80 9.07 27.19
N TYR A 36 -1.54 7.96 27.20
CA TYR A 36 -2.61 7.71 28.18
C TYR A 36 -2.06 7.66 29.62
N THR A 37 -0.87 7.10 29.82
CA THR A 37 -0.20 7.05 31.13
C THR A 37 0.47 8.36 31.56
N GLY A 38 0.31 9.45 30.78
CA GLY A 38 0.95 10.74 31.05
C GLY A 38 2.39 10.85 30.54
N GLY A 39 2.88 9.85 29.81
CA GLY A 39 4.17 9.90 29.12
C GLY A 39 4.11 10.72 27.83
N MET A 40 5.28 11.09 27.30
CA MET A 40 5.40 11.85 26.05
C MET A 40 6.42 11.18 25.13
N VAL A 41 5.98 10.78 23.94
CA VAL A 41 6.89 10.30 22.88
C VAL A 41 7.49 11.53 22.20
N THR A 42 8.77 11.80 22.47
CA THR A 42 9.46 13.00 21.96
C THR A 42 10.22 12.77 20.66
N ARG A 43 10.45 11.50 20.30
CA ARG A 43 11.17 11.11 19.08
C ARG A 43 10.52 9.90 18.45
N VAL A 44 10.31 9.97 17.15
CA VAL A 44 9.83 8.88 16.30
C VAL A 44 10.80 8.72 15.12
N PRO A 45 10.93 7.51 14.55
CA PRO A 45 11.90 7.25 13.49
C PRO A 45 11.44 7.73 12.10
N PHE A 46 10.22 8.23 11.99
CA PHE A 46 9.59 8.72 10.77
C PHE A 46 9.42 10.25 10.80
N ALA A 47 9.35 10.87 9.61
CA ALA A 47 9.44 12.33 9.47
C ALA A 47 8.14 13.10 9.73
N MET A 48 6.98 12.45 9.57
CA MET A 48 5.64 13.03 9.71
C MET A 48 5.10 12.88 11.14
N ALA A 49 3.97 13.54 11.42
CA ALA A 49 3.31 13.38 12.72
C ALA A 49 2.84 11.92 12.94
N PRO A 50 2.86 11.39 14.18
CA PRO A 50 2.54 9.98 14.44
C PRO A 50 1.16 9.53 13.92
N HIS A 51 0.16 10.40 13.97
CA HIS A 51 -1.19 10.10 13.47
C HIS A 51 -1.24 10.05 11.93
N GLU A 52 -0.44 10.86 11.25
CA GLU A 52 -0.33 10.84 9.78
C GLU A 52 0.40 9.59 9.30
N TRP A 53 1.49 9.21 9.99
CA TRP A 53 2.17 7.95 9.76
C TRP A 53 1.20 6.76 9.91
N HIS A 54 0.45 6.71 11.02
CA HIS A 54 -0.52 5.65 11.25
C HIS A 54 -1.59 5.58 10.15
N ALA A 55 -2.16 6.73 9.78
CA ALA A 55 -3.16 6.80 8.72
C ALA A 55 -2.58 6.32 7.36
N HIS A 56 -1.37 6.75 7.01
CA HIS A 56 -0.69 6.33 5.79
C HIS A 56 -0.40 4.83 5.78
N GLU A 57 0.15 4.29 6.85
CA GLU A 57 0.52 2.87 6.93
C GLU A 57 -0.71 1.95 6.85
N LEU A 58 -1.84 2.35 7.41
CA LEU A 58 -3.08 1.57 7.31
C LEU A 58 -3.73 1.67 5.93
N VAL A 59 -3.78 2.87 5.34
CA VAL A 59 -4.41 3.06 4.03
C VAL A 59 -3.51 2.53 2.92
N PHE A 60 -2.26 2.98 2.86
CA PHE A 60 -1.33 2.71 1.76
C PHE A 60 -0.39 1.54 2.02
N GLY A 61 -0.08 1.19 3.27
CA GLY A 61 0.76 0.03 3.59
C GLY A 61 -0.02 -1.27 3.60
N TYR A 62 -0.91 -1.39 4.58
CA TYR A 62 -1.83 -2.51 4.70
C TYR A 62 -2.77 -2.61 3.49
N GLY A 63 -3.42 -1.51 3.11
CA GLY A 63 -4.39 -1.53 2.02
C GLY A 63 -3.78 -1.90 0.67
N SER A 64 -2.55 -1.45 0.36
CA SER A 64 -1.87 -1.86 -0.87
C SER A 64 -1.50 -3.35 -0.88
N ALA A 65 -1.07 -3.91 0.25
CA ALA A 65 -0.81 -5.34 0.37
C ALA A 65 -2.10 -6.14 0.14
N ALA A 66 -3.20 -5.77 0.80
CA ALA A 66 -4.49 -6.43 0.59
C ALA A 66 -4.94 -6.35 -0.88
N LEU A 67 -4.78 -5.17 -1.52
CA LEU A 67 -5.06 -4.95 -2.93
C LEU A 67 -4.20 -5.86 -3.83
N GLY A 68 -2.92 -5.99 -3.54
CA GLY A 68 -2.00 -6.90 -4.23
C GLY A 68 -2.42 -8.37 -4.12
N GLY A 69 -2.82 -8.80 -2.93
CA GLY A 69 -3.31 -10.16 -2.67
C GLY A 69 -4.60 -10.48 -3.45
N PHE A 70 -5.54 -9.54 -3.44
CA PHE A 70 -6.79 -9.63 -4.18
C PHE A 70 -6.56 -9.65 -5.70
N LEU A 71 -5.94 -8.62 -6.27
CA LEU A 71 -5.83 -8.45 -7.72
C LEU A 71 -5.00 -9.54 -8.39
N LEU A 72 -3.90 -9.98 -7.77
CA LEU A 72 -3.07 -11.06 -8.32
C LEU A 72 -3.76 -12.43 -8.29
N THR A 73 -4.90 -12.53 -7.61
CA THR A 73 -5.72 -13.75 -7.52
C THR A 73 -6.97 -13.64 -8.37
N ALA A 74 -7.71 -12.53 -8.27
CA ALA A 74 -8.97 -12.31 -8.96
C ALA A 74 -8.79 -12.11 -10.48
N VAL A 75 -7.81 -11.31 -10.89
CA VAL A 75 -7.64 -10.94 -12.31
C VAL A 75 -7.27 -12.13 -13.20
N PRO A 76 -6.34 -13.03 -12.82
CA PRO A 76 -6.12 -14.26 -13.58
C PRO A 76 -7.39 -15.10 -13.73
N ASN A 77 -8.21 -15.20 -12.68
CA ASN A 77 -9.46 -15.95 -12.72
C ASN A 77 -10.48 -15.32 -13.68
N TRP A 78 -10.62 -13.99 -13.68
CA TRP A 78 -11.54 -13.29 -14.60
C TRP A 78 -11.10 -13.37 -16.07
N THR A 79 -9.79 -13.42 -16.30
CA THR A 79 -9.21 -13.40 -17.66
C THR A 79 -8.88 -14.78 -18.21
N GLY A 80 -8.99 -15.84 -17.39
CA GLY A 80 -8.51 -17.19 -17.73
C GLY A 80 -6.99 -17.26 -17.92
N ALA A 81 -6.25 -16.26 -17.45
CA ALA A 81 -4.80 -16.21 -17.59
C ALA A 81 -4.10 -17.07 -16.53
N ALA A 82 -2.87 -17.50 -16.84
CA ALA A 82 -2.03 -18.15 -15.84
C ALA A 82 -1.71 -17.19 -14.68
N ALA A 83 -1.64 -17.74 -13.47
CA ALA A 83 -1.25 -17.00 -12.27
C ALA A 83 0.12 -16.31 -12.43
N ALA A 84 0.32 -15.22 -11.68
CA ALA A 84 1.59 -14.50 -11.70
C ALA A 84 2.76 -15.42 -11.31
N ARG A 85 3.88 -15.32 -12.04
CA ARG A 85 5.08 -16.11 -11.75
C ARG A 85 5.64 -15.74 -10.38
N HIS A 86 6.17 -16.72 -9.65
CA HIS A 86 6.78 -16.54 -8.33
C HIS A 86 7.81 -15.40 -8.27
N ARG A 87 8.64 -15.25 -9.32
CA ARG A 87 9.63 -14.17 -9.43
C ARG A 87 9.01 -12.76 -9.41
N PHE A 88 7.85 -12.60 -10.05
CA PHE A 88 7.13 -11.33 -10.06
C PHE A 88 6.55 -11.04 -8.68
N ILE A 89 5.93 -12.06 -8.05
CA ILE A 89 5.36 -11.92 -6.70
C ILE A 89 6.46 -11.55 -5.70
N GLY A 90 7.62 -12.22 -5.76
CA GLY A 90 8.75 -11.92 -4.90
C GLY A 90 9.30 -10.51 -5.08
N LEU A 91 9.49 -10.06 -6.33
CA LEU A 91 9.94 -8.70 -6.61
C LEU A 91 8.93 -7.65 -6.12
N ALA A 92 7.65 -7.84 -6.42
CA ALA A 92 6.60 -6.91 -6.02
C ALA A 92 6.48 -6.83 -4.49
N ALA A 93 6.60 -7.96 -3.78
CA ALA A 93 6.61 -8.00 -2.32
C ALA A 93 7.85 -7.32 -1.73
N ALA A 94 9.02 -7.49 -2.35
CA ALA A 94 10.24 -6.82 -1.93
C ALA A 94 10.15 -5.29 -2.10
N VAL A 95 9.59 -4.82 -3.21
CA VAL A 95 9.35 -3.39 -3.44
C VAL A 95 8.36 -2.82 -2.43
N TRP A 96 7.24 -3.51 -2.18
CA TRP A 96 6.28 -3.11 -1.16
C TRP A 96 6.92 -3.02 0.23
N LEU A 97 7.68 -4.04 0.63
CA LEU A 97 8.36 -4.07 1.92
C LEU A 97 9.41 -2.95 2.03
N ALA A 98 10.16 -2.69 0.95
CA ALA A 98 11.14 -1.60 0.91
C ALA A 98 10.47 -0.24 1.14
N GLY A 99 9.27 0.00 0.57
CA GLY A 99 8.48 1.20 0.82
C GLY A 99 8.12 1.35 2.29
N ARG A 100 7.64 0.27 2.93
CA ARG A 100 7.34 0.26 4.36
C ARG A 100 8.57 0.59 5.20
N VAL A 101 9.70 -0.08 4.94
CA VAL A 101 10.94 0.20 5.66
C VAL A 101 11.38 1.65 5.47
N ALA A 102 11.29 2.19 4.25
CA ALA A 102 11.63 3.59 3.96
C ALA A 102 10.76 4.58 4.74
N LEU A 103 9.46 4.32 4.87
CA LEU A 103 8.56 5.15 5.69
C LEU A 103 8.91 5.09 7.18
N TRP A 104 9.15 3.90 7.71
CA TRP A 104 9.48 3.70 9.13
C TRP A 104 10.78 4.38 9.54
N VAL A 105 11.75 4.53 8.63
CA VAL A 105 13.03 5.20 8.88
C VAL A 105 13.13 6.57 8.19
N SER A 106 12.00 7.12 7.74
CA SER A 106 11.95 8.34 6.93
C SER A 106 12.51 9.56 7.65
N GLY A 107 12.56 9.59 8.99
CA GLY A 107 13.19 10.66 9.75
C GLY A 107 14.69 10.78 9.54
N SER A 108 15.33 9.75 8.95
CA SER A 108 16.77 9.74 8.62
C SER A 108 17.04 9.70 7.11
N LEU A 109 16.01 9.79 6.27
CA LEU A 109 16.13 9.69 4.81
C LEU A 109 15.60 10.96 4.13
N PRO A 110 16.14 11.33 2.95
CA PRO A 110 15.56 12.43 2.18
C PRO A 110 14.13 12.09 1.72
N PRO A 111 13.19 13.06 1.69
CA PRO A 111 11.78 12.80 1.37
C PRO A 111 11.54 12.21 -0.04
N GLY A 112 12.30 12.68 -1.05
CA GLY A 112 12.13 12.25 -2.45
C GLY A 112 12.33 10.73 -2.65
N PRO A 113 13.47 10.15 -2.23
CA PRO A 113 13.69 8.71 -2.24
C PRO A 113 12.64 7.91 -1.46
N VAL A 114 12.22 8.39 -0.28
CA VAL A 114 11.17 7.73 0.51
C VAL A 114 9.87 7.63 -0.30
N ALA A 115 9.42 8.75 -0.86
CA ALA A 115 8.23 8.81 -1.71
C ALA A 115 8.37 7.91 -2.95
N ALA A 116 9.51 7.93 -3.62
CA ALA A 116 9.74 7.14 -4.82
C ALA A 116 9.64 5.63 -4.56
N VAL A 117 10.26 5.13 -3.48
CA VAL A 117 10.21 3.71 -3.12
C VAL A 117 8.81 3.31 -2.66
N ASP A 118 8.16 4.15 -1.86
CA ASP A 118 6.80 3.92 -1.37
C ASP A 118 5.76 3.83 -2.49
N LEU A 119 5.86 4.73 -3.47
CA LEU A 119 4.96 4.81 -4.60
C LEU A 119 5.19 3.71 -5.65
N ALA A 120 6.36 3.05 -5.66
CA ALA A 120 6.76 2.16 -6.75
C ALA A 120 5.94 0.86 -6.85
N PHE A 121 5.41 0.35 -5.73
CA PHE A 121 4.69 -0.92 -5.73
C PHE A 121 3.42 -0.87 -6.60
N MET A 122 2.67 0.23 -6.53
CA MET A 122 1.34 0.28 -7.15
C MET A 122 1.38 0.37 -8.69
N PRO A 123 2.30 1.13 -9.32
CA PRO A 123 2.52 1.08 -10.77
C PRO A 123 2.97 -0.30 -11.27
N ILE A 124 3.82 -1.01 -10.52
CA ILE A 124 4.23 -2.38 -10.86
C ILE A 124 3.00 -3.31 -10.91
N LEU A 125 2.13 -3.19 -9.90
CA LEU A 125 0.88 -3.95 -9.87
C LEU A 125 -0.04 -3.52 -11.02
N TRP A 126 -0.21 -2.22 -11.23
CA TRP A 126 -1.06 -1.66 -12.29
C TRP A 126 -0.66 -2.21 -13.66
N VAL A 127 0.62 -2.14 -14.04
CA VAL A 127 1.11 -2.64 -15.35
C VAL A 127 0.81 -4.14 -15.51
N LYS A 128 1.02 -4.92 -14.45
CA LYS A 128 0.75 -6.36 -14.48
C LYS A 128 -0.74 -6.66 -14.70
N ILE A 129 -1.62 -5.95 -14.00
CA ILE A 129 -3.07 -6.12 -14.09
C ILE A 129 -3.62 -5.60 -15.42
N ALA A 130 -3.16 -4.42 -15.86
CA ALA A 130 -3.54 -3.84 -17.14
C ALA A 130 -3.17 -4.75 -18.32
N GLY A 131 -1.97 -5.34 -18.30
CA GLY A 131 -1.54 -6.30 -19.33
C GLY A 131 -2.40 -7.56 -19.43
N LEU A 132 -3.21 -7.90 -18.42
CA LEU A 132 -4.18 -8.99 -18.46
C LEU A 132 -5.57 -8.48 -18.86
N LEU A 133 -6.05 -7.40 -18.24
CA LEU A 133 -7.39 -6.88 -18.46
C LEU A 133 -7.60 -6.25 -19.84
N LEU A 134 -6.58 -5.56 -20.37
CA LEU A 134 -6.69 -4.84 -21.65
C LEU A 134 -6.59 -5.76 -22.87
N ARG A 135 -6.24 -7.05 -22.70
CA ARG A 135 -6.25 -8.02 -23.82
C ARG A 135 -7.67 -8.31 -24.33
N ARG A 136 -8.64 -8.32 -23.42
CA ARG A 136 -10.07 -8.49 -23.71
C ARG A 136 -10.87 -7.66 -22.70
N PRO A 137 -10.96 -6.33 -22.91
CA PRO A 137 -11.49 -5.41 -21.92
C PRO A 137 -12.97 -5.71 -21.64
N LYS A 138 -13.28 -5.91 -20.36
CA LYS A 138 -14.65 -5.91 -19.83
C LYS A 138 -14.79 -4.70 -18.91
N PRO A 139 -15.74 -3.78 -19.13
CA PRO A 139 -15.88 -2.57 -18.32
C PRO A 139 -15.90 -2.86 -16.82
N GLN A 140 -16.59 -3.93 -16.39
CA GLN A 140 -16.68 -4.34 -14.99
C GLN A 140 -15.32 -4.68 -14.37
N ASN A 141 -14.35 -5.11 -15.18
CA ASN A 141 -13.01 -5.47 -14.68
C ASN A 141 -12.02 -4.32 -14.89
N VAL A 142 -12.16 -3.56 -15.99
CA VAL A 142 -11.25 -2.43 -16.30
C VAL A 142 -11.40 -1.30 -15.28
N VAL A 143 -12.57 -1.16 -14.63
CA VAL A 143 -12.78 -0.20 -13.53
C VAL A 143 -11.76 -0.35 -12.40
N PHE A 144 -11.23 -1.56 -12.15
CA PHE A 144 -10.19 -1.78 -11.13
C PHE A 144 -8.89 -1.02 -11.47
N LEU A 145 -8.56 -0.80 -12.75
CA LEU A 145 -7.42 0.04 -13.13
C LEU A 145 -7.62 1.49 -12.71
N VAL A 146 -8.86 1.99 -12.76
CA VAL A 146 -9.21 3.33 -12.29
C VAL A 146 -9.00 3.42 -10.77
N PHE A 147 -9.51 2.45 -10.01
CA PHE A 147 -9.31 2.43 -8.55
C PHE A 147 -7.82 2.36 -8.17
N ILE A 148 -7.02 1.54 -8.84
CA ILE A 148 -5.56 1.46 -8.59
C ILE A 148 -4.89 2.81 -8.89
N SER A 149 -5.26 3.48 -9.98
CA SER A 149 -4.73 4.80 -10.34
C SER A 149 -5.12 5.87 -9.33
N LEU A 150 -6.39 5.90 -8.90
CA LEU A 150 -6.87 6.83 -7.88
C LEU A 150 -6.16 6.60 -6.54
N PHE A 151 -5.97 5.34 -6.16
CA PHE A 151 -5.25 4.97 -4.95
C PHE A 151 -3.78 5.41 -4.99
N TRP A 152 -3.11 5.27 -6.14
CA TRP A 152 -1.74 5.75 -6.31
C TRP A 152 -1.65 7.29 -6.27
N LEU A 153 -2.56 7.98 -6.95
CA LEU A 153 -2.63 9.45 -6.94
C LEU A 153 -2.90 9.99 -5.53
N ALA A 154 -3.73 9.28 -4.75
CA ALA A 154 -3.99 9.60 -3.36
C ALA A 154 -2.73 9.46 -2.50
N ASN A 155 -1.93 8.41 -2.69
CA ASN A 155 -0.65 8.26 -1.99
C ASN A 155 0.34 9.36 -2.41
N LEU A 156 0.41 9.67 -3.71
CA LEU A 156 1.24 10.76 -4.21
C LEU A 156 0.86 12.10 -3.56
N ALA A 157 -0.45 12.39 -3.45
CA ALA A 157 -0.93 13.59 -2.78
C ALA A 157 -0.48 13.66 -1.32
N THR A 158 -0.45 12.53 -0.60
CA THR A 158 0.09 12.48 0.78
C THR A 158 1.56 12.86 0.82
N HIS A 159 2.39 12.29 -0.06
CA HIS A 159 3.82 12.62 -0.13
C HIS A 159 4.06 14.09 -0.53
N LEU A 160 3.24 14.64 -1.43
CA LEU A 160 3.32 16.05 -1.82
C LEU A 160 2.91 16.99 -0.68
N GLY A 161 1.94 16.60 0.15
CA GLY A 161 1.57 17.31 1.36
C GLY A 161 2.70 17.35 2.39
N TRP A 162 3.28 16.19 2.69
CA TRP A 162 4.44 16.12 3.59
C TRP A 162 5.68 16.88 3.09
N ALA A 163 5.85 16.98 1.76
CA ALA A 163 6.92 17.76 1.16
C ALA A 163 6.65 19.27 1.13
N GLY A 164 5.46 19.73 1.55
CA GLY A 164 5.05 21.13 1.46
C GLY A 164 4.81 21.63 0.03
N ILE A 165 4.59 20.71 -0.93
CA ILE A 165 4.33 21.05 -2.34
C ILE A 165 2.83 21.23 -2.58
N TRP A 166 1.99 20.51 -1.84
CA TRP A 166 0.54 20.62 -1.90
C TRP A 166 -0.06 20.70 -0.50
N ASP A 167 -0.42 21.91 -0.08
CA ASP A 167 -1.12 22.15 1.19
C ASP A 167 -2.42 21.33 1.30
N GLY A 168 -2.52 20.54 2.37
CA GLY A 168 -3.66 19.68 2.66
C GLY A 168 -3.60 18.30 1.99
N GLY A 169 -2.56 18.00 1.22
CA GLY A 169 -2.35 16.69 0.59
C GLY A 169 -2.20 15.55 1.60
N GLU A 170 -1.60 15.83 2.76
CA GLU A 170 -1.42 14.93 3.90
C GLU A 170 -2.75 14.51 4.55
N ILE A 171 -3.80 15.34 4.41
CA ILE A 171 -5.16 15.05 4.89
C ILE A 171 -6.03 14.47 3.76
N ALA A 172 -6.00 15.09 2.59
CA ALA A 172 -6.84 14.70 1.45
C ALA A 172 -6.42 13.35 0.86
N GLY A 173 -5.11 13.07 0.83
CA GLY A 173 -4.54 11.84 0.27
C GLY A 173 -5.05 10.58 0.98
N PRO A 174 -4.85 10.39 2.30
CA PRO A 174 -5.31 9.18 2.98
C PRO A 174 -6.84 9.00 2.91
N ARG A 175 -7.61 10.09 2.92
CA ARG A 175 -9.08 10.04 2.73
C ARG A 175 -9.45 9.57 1.33
N ALA A 176 -8.83 10.12 0.30
CA ALA A 176 -9.05 9.69 -1.08
C ALA A 176 -8.64 8.23 -1.29
N GLY A 177 -7.52 7.80 -0.68
CA GLY A 177 -7.05 6.41 -0.71
C GLY A 177 -8.05 5.46 -0.04
N LEU A 178 -8.55 5.82 1.14
CA LEU A 178 -9.58 5.05 1.84
C LEU A 178 -10.88 4.95 1.02
N LEU A 179 -11.33 6.05 0.43
CA LEU A 179 -12.52 6.08 -0.43
C LEU A 179 -12.32 5.24 -1.70
N ALA A 180 -11.12 5.25 -2.29
CA ALA A 180 -10.80 4.39 -3.43
C ALA A 180 -10.86 2.90 -3.05
N LEU A 181 -10.35 2.51 -1.88
CA LEU A 181 -10.47 1.13 -1.37
C LEU A 181 -11.93 0.75 -1.08
N ALA A 182 -12.68 1.62 -0.39
CA ALA A 182 -14.08 1.39 -0.09
C ALA A 182 -14.92 1.27 -1.37
N GLY A 183 -14.71 2.19 -2.33
CA GLY A 183 -15.35 2.16 -3.63
C GLY A 183 -15.04 0.88 -4.41
N MET A 184 -13.81 0.40 -4.34
CA MET A 184 -13.45 -0.88 -4.93
C MET A 184 -14.19 -2.04 -4.27
N ILE A 185 -14.29 -2.08 -2.94
CA ILE A 185 -15.02 -3.13 -2.21
C ILE A 185 -16.50 -3.15 -2.61
N LEU A 186 -17.11 -1.99 -2.81
CA LEU A 186 -18.52 -1.87 -3.23
C LEU A 186 -18.78 -2.36 -4.67
N VAL A 187 -17.74 -2.44 -5.50
CA VAL A 187 -17.83 -2.82 -6.92
C VAL A 187 -17.49 -4.31 -7.15
N ILE A 188 -16.90 -4.99 -6.17
CA ILE A 188 -16.63 -6.44 -6.19
C ILE A 188 -17.95 -7.22 -6.10
#